data_AF-A0A1C9WW94-F1
#
_entry.id   AF-A0A1C9WW94-F1
#
_cell.length_a   1.000
_cell.length_b   1.000
_cell.length_c   1.000
_cell.angle_alpha   90.00
_cell.angle_beta   90.00
_cell.angle_gamma   90.00
#
_symmetry.space_group_name_H-M   'P 1'
#
loop_
_entity.id
_entity.type
_entity.pdbx_description
1 polymer ?
#
loop_
_entity_poly.entity_id
_entity_poly.type
_entity_poly.pdbx_seq_one_letter_code
_entity_poly.pdbx_strand_id
1 'polypeptide(L)' 'MPPAVQPLLAVVKGEPTPEELAALTAVVLSLGSGEPASADKPSARHWIRRQQLQLAPKPGPGSWKRSRG' A
#
# COMPACT_ATOMS: atom_id res chain seq x y z
N MET A 1 -25.62 12.15 21.14
CA MET A 1 -24.21 12.42 20.78
C MET A 1 -24.04 12.04 19.32
N PRO A 2 -23.75 12.99 18.40
CA PRO A 2 -23.49 12.61 17.01
C PRO A 2 -22.25 11.70 16.95
N PRO A 3 -22.20 10.73 16.02
CA PRO A 3 -21.03 9.88 15.87
C PRO A 3 -19.81 10.76 15.49
N ALA A 4 -18.69 10.55 16.16
CA ALA A 4 -17.45 11.23 15.83
C ALA A 4 -16.99 10.77 14.43
N VAL A 5 -16.86 11.71 13.50
CA VAL A 5 -16.34 11.44 12.15
C VAL A 5 -14.86 11.12 12.28
N GLN A 6 -14.45 9.91 11.86
CA GLN A 6 -13.05 9.54 11.82
C GLN A 6 -12.39 10.17 10.59
N PRO A 7 -11.26 10.89 10.74
CA PRO A 7 -10.60 11.55 9.63
C PRO A 7 -9.93 10.53 8.70
N LEU A 8 -9.95 10.81 7.39
CA LEU A 8 -9.36 9.94 6.36
C LEU A 8 -7.82 9.90 6.43
N LEU A 9 -7.20 11.02 6.82
CA LEU A 9 -5.76 11.22 6.94
C LEU A 9 -5.49 12.12 8.16
N ALA A 10 -4.35 11.92 8.82
CA ALA A 10 -3.91 12.74 9.94
C ALA A 10 -2.40 13.03 9.85
N VAL A 11 -2.02 14.27 10.17
CA VAL A 11 -0.61 14.67 10.26
C VAL A 11 -0.12 14.36 11.67
N VAL A 12 0.81 13.42 11.79
CA VAL A 12 1.35 12.98 13.10
C VAL A 12 2.62 13.75 13.48
N LYS A 13 3.28 14.38 12.49
CA LYS A 13 4.51 15.16 12.68
C LYS A 13 4.68 16.20 11.57
N GLY A 14 5.18 17.38 11.92
CA GLY A 14 5.45 18.48 11.00
C GLY A 14 4.22 19.36 10.73
N GLU A 15 4.42 20.44 9.98
CA GLU A 15 3.39 21.40 9.58
C GLU A 15 3.41 21.52 8.05
N PRO A 16 2.74 20.60 7.33
CA PRO A 16 2.73 20.62 5.87
C PRO A 16 1.94 21.82 5.35
N THR A 17 2.34 22.34 4.19
CA THR A 17 1.59 23.42 3.56
C THR A 17 0.26 22.89 2.99
N PRO A 18 -0.73 23.77 2.77
CA PRO A 18 -2.00 23.38 2.14
C PRO A 18 -1.80 22.72 0.77
N GLU A 19 -0.82 23.17 0.01
CA GLU A 19 -0.49 22.64 -1.32
C GLU A 19 0.04 21.21 -1.22
N GLU A 20 0.87 20.90 -0.22
CA GLU A 20 1.39 19.55 0.00
C GLU A 20 0.26 18.56 0.39
N LEU A 21 -0.68 19.00 1.22
CA LEU A 21 -1.86 18.20 1.59
C LEU A 21 -2.77 17.94 0.38
N ALA A 22 -2.98 18.96 -0.47
CA ALA A 22 -3.77 18.83 -1.69
C ALA A 22 -3.13 17.83 -2.67
N ALA A 23 -1.81 17.93 -2.87
CA ALA A 23 -1.06 17.03 -3.73
C ALA A 23 -1.15 15.57 -3.24
N LEU A 24 -0.95 15.33 -1.94
CA LEU A 24 -1.06 13.99 -1.35
C LEU A 24 -2.47 13.40 -1.52
N THR A 25 -3.50 14.21 -1.29
CA THR A 25 -4.89 13.78 -1.43
C THR A 25 -5.21 13.38 -2.87
N ALA A 26 -4.76 14.16 -3.86
CA ALA A 26 -4.93 13.85 -5.28
C ALA A 26 -4.30 12.49 -5.65
N VAL A 27 -3.12 12.19 -5.10
CA VAL A 27 -2.45 10.89 -5.31
C VAL A 27 -3.25 9.74 -4.69
N VAL A 28 -3.72 9.90 -3.45
CA VAL A 28 -4.52 8.87 -2.75
C VAL A 28 -5.81 8.56 -3.51
N LEU A 29 -6.52 9.58 -3.97
CA LEU A 29 -7.74 9.41 -4.78
C LEU A 29 -7.45 8.70 -6.11
N SER A 30 -6.32 9.01 -6.74
CA SER A 30 -5.90 8.36 -7.99
C SER A 30 -5.61 6.85 -7.79
N LEU A 31 -5.07 6.46 -6.64
CA LEU A 31 -4.83 5.05 -6.29
C LEU A 31 -6.13 4.27 -6.00
N GLY A 32 -7.15 4.93 -5.45
CA GLY A 32 -8.45 4.34 -5.13
C GLY A 32 -9.36 4.13 -6.35
N SER A 33 -9.01 4.72 -7.50
CA SER A 33 -9.80 4.70 -8.73
C SER A 33 -9.44 3.53 -9.68
N GLY A 34 -8.57 2.61 -9.24
CA GLY A 34 -8.19 1.42 -10.02
C GLY A 34 -9.25 0.31 -9.95
N GLU A 35 -9.73 -0.13 -11.12
CA GLU A 35 -10.53 -1.35 -11.31
C GLU A 35 -9.87 -2.54 -10.56
N PRO A 36 -10.62 -3.39 -9.83
CA PRO A 36 -10.02 -4.55 -9.18
C PRO A 36 -9.57 -5.55 -10.24
N ALA A 37 -8.31 -5.51 -10.62
CA ALA A 37 -7.69 -6.58 -11.37
C ALA A 37 -7.67 -7.83 -10.48
N SER A 38 -8.46 -8.84 -10.83
CA SER A 38 -8.43 -10.17 -10.20
C SER A 38 -7.02 -10.75 -10.34
N ALA A 39 -6.23 -10.63 -9.28
CA ALA A 39 -4.92 -11.27 -9.22
C ALA A 39 -5.12 -12.68 -8.67
N ASP A 40 -5.01 -13.69 -9.54
CA ASP A 40 -4.88 -15.08 -9.12
C ASP A 40 -3.76 -15.20 -8.09
N LYS A 41 -4.13 -15.60 -6.87
CA LYS A 41 -3.17 -15.71 -5.77
C LYS A 41 -2.24 -16.90 -6.04
N PRO A 42 -0.92 -16.71 -6.06
CA PRO A 42 0.01 -17.83 -6.25
C PRO A 42 -0.14 -18.84 -5.10
N SER A 43 -0.24 -20.12 -5.42
CA SER A 43 -0.36 -21.18 -4.42
C SER A 43 0.91 -21.32 -3.55
N ALA A 44 0.78 -21.91 -2.36
CA ALA A 44 1.93 -22.15 -1.46
C ALA A 44 3.07 -22.93 -2.14
N ARG A 45 2.74 -23.85 -3.06
CA ARG A 45 3.73 -24.58 -3.87
C ARG A 45 4.57 -23.66 -4.75
N HIS A 46 3.95 -22.60 -5.31
CA HIS A 46 4.66 -21.60 -6.09
C HIS A 46 5.68 -20.83 -5.23
N TRP A 47 5.36 -20.56 -3.97
CA TRP A 47 6.25 -19.87 -3.04
C TRP A 47 7.44 -20.73 -2.62
N ILE A 48 7.21 -22.00 -2.26
CA ILE A 48 8.27 -22.94 -1.88
C ILE A 48 9.29 -23.12 -3.02
N ARG A 49 8.79 -23.34 -4.26
CA ARG A 49 9.65 -23.48 -5.43
C ARG A 49 10.53 -22.25 -5.65
N ARG A 50 9.98 -21.05 -5.40
CA ARG A 50 10.71 -19.79 -5.59
C ARG A 50 11.83 -19.61 -4.56
N GLN A 51 11.60 -20.02 -3.32
CA GLN A 51 12.61 -20.03 -2.25
C GLN A 51 13.74 -21.01 -2.57
N GLN A 52 13.43 -22.23 -3.00
CA GLN A 52 14.44 -23.25 -3.37
C GLN A 52 15.34 -22.77 -4.52
N LEU A 53 14.79 -22.00 -5.46
CA LEU A 53 15.53 -21.42 -6.58
C LEU A 53 16.25 -20.10 -6.23
N GLN A 54 16.21 -19.65 -4.96
CA GLN A 54 16.82 -18.41 -4.48
C GLN A 54 16.51 -17.18 -5.35
N LEU A 55 15.31 -17.15 -5.95
CA LEU A 55 14.94 -16.06 -6.84
C LEU A 55 14.70 -14.78 -6.04
N ALA A 56 15.19 -13.66 -6.57
CA ALA A 56 15.00 -12.36 -5.97
C ALA A 56 13.51 -12.05 -5.71
N PRO A 57 13.17 -11.36 -4.61
CA PRO A 57 11.80 -10.98 -4.32
C PRO A 57 11.24 -10.11 -5.44
N LYS A 58 10.00 -10.40 -5.89
CA LYS A 58 9.35 -9.58 -6.91
C LYS A 58 9.17 -8.15 -6.36
N PRO A 59 9.68 -7.12 -7.06
CA PRO A 59 9.46 -5.74 -6.67
C PRO A 59 7.99 -5.37 -6.85
N GLY A 60 7.48 -4.51 -6.00
CA GLY A 60 6.10 -4.03 -6.08
C GLY A 60 5.47 -3.72 -4.72
N PRO A 61 4.26 -3.14 -4.71
CA PRO A 61 3.60 -2.69 -3.50
C PRO A 61 3.51 -3.81 -2.44
N GLY A 62 3.92 -3.50 -1.20
CA GLY A 62 3.93 -4.46 -0.10
C GLY A 62 5.15 -5.39 -0.03
N SER A 63 6.14 -5.25 -0.90
CA SER A 63 7.43 -5.99 -0.81
C SER A 63 8.19 -5.69 0.48
N TRP A 64 8.25 -4.42 0.89
CA TRP A 64 8.82 -3.93 2.15
C TRP A 64 8.21 -4.54 3.43
N LYS A 65 6.92 -4.94 3.42
CA LYS A 65 6.32 -5.66 4.57
C LYS A 65 6.84 -7.08 4.72
N ARG A 66 7.46 -7.62 3.66
CA ARG A 66 7.99 -8.98 3.57
C ARG A 66 9.49 -9.04 3.80
N SER A 67 10.22 -7.92 3.71
CA SER A 67 11.54 -7.79 4.32
C SER A 67 11.35 -7.61 5.82
N ARG A 68 11.69 -8.62 6.61
CA ARG A 68 11.95 -8.37 8.04
C ARG A 68 13.26 -7.58 8.10
N GLY A 69 13.29 -6.53 8.92
CA GLY A 69 14.49 -5.71 9.13
C GLY A 69 15.67 -6.54 9.60
#